data_AF-A0A929NWY2-F1
#
_entry.id   AF-A0A929NWY2-F1
#
_cell.length_a   1.000
_cell.length_b   1.000
_cell.length_c   1.000
_cell.angle_alpha   90.00
_cell.angle_beta   90.00
_cell.angle_gamma   90.00
#
_symmetry.space_group_name_H-M   'P 1'
#
loop_
_entity.id
_entity.type
_entity.pdbx_description
1 polymer ?
#
loop_
_entity_poly.entity_id
_entity_poly.type
_entity_poly.pdbx_seq_one_letter_code
_entity_poly.pdbx_strand_id
1 'polypeptide(L)'
;GTASEINLPDTHSEILQQLQQWGLPIAKQNQVVTGINGCLQYYQQILSQRNALPFEIDGVVYKVNNIEQQEILGFISKAPRWAIAHKFPAQEASTKLLDIEVQVGRTGAITPVAKLAPVNVGGVTVSHATLHNQDEIDRKDIRINDTVIVRRAGDVIPEIVKVLIEKRSSDSQSFILPEQCPACNSDVVRVKEEAVARCTGGLICPAQRQQALQHFVSRQAMDIDGLGKQLIVQLVTNNLINNPADIYSLTHKQLAGLERMGDKSADNVLLAIEK
;
A
#
# COMPACT_ATOMS: atom_id res chain seq x y z
N GLY A 1 -34.43 -15.85 17.69
CA GLY A 1 -35.48 -14.88 18.04
C GLY A 1 -35.21 -13.63 17.25
N THR A 2 -36.10 -13.28 16.33
CA THR A 2 -36.08 -11.97 15.66
C THR A 2 -36.46 -10.93 16.69
N ALA A 3 -35.54 -10.03 17.04
CA ALA A 3 -35.83 -8.90 17.92
C ALA A 3 -36.77 -7.94 17.17
N SER A 4 -38.07 -8.17 17.30
CA SER A 4 -39.11 -7.23 16.88
C SER A 4 -39.11 -6.05 17.84
N GLU A 5 -38.89 -4.86 17.29
CA GLU A 5 -39.10 -3.53 17.90
C GLU A 5 -38.10 -3.11 18.99
N ILE A 6 -36.81 -3.09 18.64
CA ILE A 6 -35.89 -2.19 19.31
C ILE A 6 -36.08 -0.81 18.67
N ASN A 7 -36.80 0.08 19.36
CA ASN A 7 -36.87 1.48 18.95
C ASN A 7 -35.50 2.12 19.26
N LEU A 8 -34.73 2.44 18.21
CA LEU A 8 -33.42 3.06 18.36
C LEU A 8 -33.59 4.56 18.67
N PRO A 9 -32.73 5.15 19.51
CA PRO A 9 -32.75 6.58 19.75
C PRO A 9 -32.59 7.44 18.49
N ASP A 10 -33.10 8.67 18.53
CA ASP A 10 -33.10 9.60 17.40
C ASP A 10 -31.71 10.21 17.11
N THR A 11 -30.74 10.02 18.01
CA THR A 11 -29.37 10.49 17.83
C THR A 11 -28.34 9.36 17.82
N HIS A 12 -27.31 9.52 16.99
CA HIS A 12 -26.19 8.58 16.89
C HIS A 12 -25.46 8.43 18.23
N SER A 13 -25.30 9.53 18.99
CA SER A 13 -24.68 9.49 20.32
C SER A 13 -25.46 8.61 21.31
N GLU A 14 -26.79 8.69 21.31
CA GLU A 14 -27.62 7.88 22.20
C GLU A 14 -27.65 6.42 21.74
N ILE A 15 -27.63 6.15 20.43
CA ILE A 15 -27.45 4.80 19.90
C ILE A 15 -26.14 4.19 20.43
N LEU A 16 -25.02 4.93 20.39
CA LEU A 16 -23.74 4.43 20.92
C LEU A 16 -23.81 4.16 22.44
N GLN A 17 -24.50 5.01 23.20
CA GLN A 17 -24.72 4.77 24.64
C GLN A 17 -25.58 3.52 24.89
N GLN A 18 -26.65 3.33 24.11
CA GLN A 18 -27.52 2.17 24.21
C GLN A 18 -26.76 0.87 23.90
N LEU A 19 -25.93 0.87 22.87
CA LEU A 19 -25.06 -0.26 22.53
C LEU A 19 -24.07 -0.56 23.67
N GLN A 20 -23.52 0.48 24.31
CA GLN A 20 -22.65 0.31 25.47
C GLN A 20 -23.38 -0.34 26.65
N GLN A 21 -24.64 0.04 26.91
CA GLN A 21 -25.47 -0.57 27.95
C GLN A 21 -25.77 -2.04 27.67
N TRP A 22 -25.85 -2.44 26.41
CA TRP A 22 -25.97 -3.85 26.00
C TRP A 22 -24.66 -4.63 26.04
N GLY A 23 -23.56 -4.00 26.47
CA GLY A 23 -22.27 -4.64 26.68
C GLY A 23 -21.32 -4.56 25.47
N LEU A 24 -21.64 -3.81 24.42
CA LEU A 24 -20.70 -3.57 23.33
C LEU A 24 -19.60 -2.57 23.75
N PRO A 25 -18.33 -2.82 23.39
CA PRO A 25 -17.25 -1.90 23.68
C PRO A 25 -17.37 -0.64 22.81
N ILE A 26 -17.42 0.53 23.45
CA ILE A 26 -17.46 1.84 22.79
C ILE A 26 -16.22 2.65 23.19
N ALA A 27 -15.63 3.36 22.23
CA ALA A 27 -14.48 4.22 22.47
C ALA A 27 -14.84 5.36 23.43
N LYS A 28 -14.06 5.52 24.51
CA LYS A 28 -14.27 6.55 25.54
C LYS A 28 -14.10 7.98 25.03
N GLN A 29 -13.44 8.12 23.88
CA GLN A 29 -13.12 9.39 23.24
C GLN A 29 -14.31 9.98 22.48
N ASN A 30 -15.36 9.20 22.21
CA ASN A 30 -16.54 9.70 21.49
C ASN A 30 -17.16 10.91 22.20
N GLN A 31 -17.39 11.99 21.45
CA GLN A 31 -17.89 13.25 21.99
C GLN A 31 -18.88 13.89 21.03
N VAL A 32 -20.00 14.40 21.57
CA VAL A 32 -20.90 15.28 20.84
C VAL A 32 -20.30 16.69 20.82
N VAL A 33 -20.17 17.25 19.63
CA VAL A 33 -19.63 18.60 19.41
C VAL A 33 -20.59 19.40 18.53
N THR A 34 -20.56 20.72 18.69
CA THR A 34 -21.47 21.62 17.97
C THR A 34 -20.71 22.48 16.98
N GLY A 35 -21.15 22.43 15.73
CA GLY A 35 -20.61 23.25 14.65
C GLY A 35 -19.16 22.93 14.28
N ILE A 36 -18.64 23.65 13.29
CA ILE A 36 -17.30 23.44 12.73
C ILE A 36 -16.22 23.68 13.80
N ASN A 37 -16.36 24.71 14.62
CA ASN A 37 -15.39 25.02 15.67
C ASN A 37 -15.28 23.90 16.70
N GLY A 38 -16.40 23.29 17.11
CA GLY A 38 -16.39 22.13 18.00
C GLY A 38 -15.68 20.93 17.38
N CYS A 39 -15.93 20.66 16.09
CA CYS A 39 -15.23 19.62 15.34
C CYS A 39 -13.70 19.84 15.31
N LEU A 40 -13.25 21.08 15.05
CA LEU A 40 -11.83 21.42 14.99
C LEU A 40 -11.15 21.35 16.37
N GLN A 41 -11.83 21.78 17.43
CA GLN A 41 -11.32 21.66 18.80
C GLN A 41 -11.15 20.20 19.20
N TYR A 42 -12.15 19.35 18.93
CA TYR A 42 -12.07 17.92 19.18
C TYR A 42 -10.92 17.25 18.41
N TYR A 43 -10.73 17.64 17.15
CA TYR A 43 -9.60 17.15 16.35
C TYR A 43 -8.25 17.49 16.97
N GLN A 44 -8.04 18.73 17.41
CA GLN A 44 -6.79 19.12 18.07
C GLN A 44 -6.57 18.37 19.39
N GLN A 45 -7.64 18.17 20.16
CA GLN A 45 -7.62 17.40 21.40
C GLN A 45 -7.18 15.95 21.15
N ILE A 46 -7.82 15.24 20.22
CA ILE A 46 -7.45 13.84 19.91
C ILE A 46 -6.06 13.78 19.28
N LEU A 47 -5.69 14.72 18.40
CA LEU A 47 -4.35 14.77 17.81
C LEU A 47 -3.25 14.87 18.89
N SER A 48 -3.47 15.68 19.92
CA SER A 48 -2.53 15.83 21.05
C SER A 48 -2.38 14.56 21.89
N GLN A 49 -3.41 13.72 21.92
CA GLN A 49 -3.46 12.47 22.68
C GLN A 49 -3.10 11.24 21.83
N ARG A 50 -2.94 11.40 20.52
CA ARG A 50 -2.77 10.31 19.54
C ARG A 50 -1.77 9.25 19.99
N ASN A 51 -0.59 9.67 20.45
CA ASN A 51 0.50 8.77 20.86
C ASN A 51 0.32 8.15 22.25
N ALA A 52 -0.63 8.65 23.06
CA ALA A 52 -0.94 8.13 24.39
C ALA A 52 -2.08 7.10 24.37
N LEU A 53 -2.76 6.94 23.24
CA LEU A 53 -3.81 5.94 23.10
C LEU A 53 -3.21 4.52 23.04
N PRO A 54 -3.87 3.50 23.60
CA PRO A 54 -3.39 2.12 23.57
C PRO A 54 -3.58 1.45 22.19
N PHE A 55 -3.94 2.22 21.16
CA PHE A 55 -4.19 1.79 19.80
C PHE A 55 -3.87 2.93 18.84
N GLU A 56 -3.60 2.58 17.59
CA GLU A 56 -3.33 3.56 16.53
C GLU A 56 -4.62 4.15 15.95
N ILE A 57 -4.57 5.42 15.59
CA ILE A 57 -5.62 6.13 14.86
C ILE A 57 -5.00 7.02 13.78
N ASP A 58 -5.72 7.18 12.67
CA ASP A 58 -5.32 7.97 11.49
C ASP A 58 -6.10 9.28 11.34
N GLY A 59 -7.05 9.55 12.24
CA GLY A 59 -7.87 10.77 12.24
C GLY A 59 -9.07 10.67 13.16
N VAL A 60 -10.06 11.51 12.88
CA VAL A 60 -11.38 11.48 13.52
C VAL A 60 -12.47 11.40 12.46
N VAL A 61 -13.62 10.82 12.81
CA VAL A 61 -14.80 10.80 11.94
C VAL A 61 -15.85 11.72 12.53
N TYR A 62 -16.28 12.72 11.77
CA TYR A 62 -17.45 13.53 12.12
C TYR A 62 -18.68 12.90 11.48
N LYS A 63 -19.77 12.84 12.24
CA LYS A 63 -21.08 12.36 11.78
C LYS A 63 -22.13 13.36 12.23
N VAL A 64 -23.09 13.66 11.36
CA VAL A 64 -24.30 14.38 11.75
C VAL A 64 -24.99 13.57 12.85
N ASN A 65 -25.31 14.18 14.00
CA ASN A 65 -25.76 13.41 15.16
C ASN A 65 -27.22 12.96 15.05
N ASN A 66 -28.09 13.75 14.44
CA ASN A 66 -29.50 13.42 14.27
C ASN A 66 -29.69 12.39 13.13
N ILE A 67 -30.41 11.31 13.39
CA ILE A 67 -30.58 10.17 12.47
C ILE A 67 -31.48 10.51 11.28
N GLU A 68 -32.57 11.24 11.49
CA GLU A 68 -33.46 11.71 10.41
C GLU A 68 -32.68 12.57 9.39
N GLN A 69 -31.78 13.43 9.87
CA GLN A 69 -30.90 14.21 9.00
C GLN A 69 -29.92 13.33 8.20
N GLN A 70 -29.43 12.22 8.76
CA GLN A 70 -28.60 11.27 8.03
C GLN A 70 -29.39 10.61 6.88
N GLU A 71 -30.65 10.23 7.12
CA GLU A 71 -31.53 9.65 6.12
C GLU A 71 -31.81 10.61 4.97
N ILE A 72 -32.12 11.88 5.28
CA ILE A 72 -32.32 12.95 4.28
C ILE A 72 -31.05 13.17 3.46
N LEU A 73 -29.88 13.19 4.10
CA LEU A 73 -28.60 13.41 3.41
C LEU A 73 -28.22 12.23 2.51
N GLY A 74 -28.50 11.00 2.93
CA GLY A 74 -28.30 9.79 2.14
C GLY A 74 -26.83 9.49 1.79
N PHE A 75 -26.64 8.81 0.67
CA PHE A 75 -25.35 8.26 0.23
C PHE A 75 -25.03 8.66 -1.21
N ILE A 76 -23.74 8.75 -1.52
CA ILE A 76 -23.20 8.63 -2.89
C ILE A 76 -22.71 7.19 -3.11
N SER A 77 -22.32 6.83 -4.34
CA SER A 77 -22.04 5.44 -4.74
C SER A 77 -21.14 4.61 -3.80
N LYS A 78 -20.22 5.25 -3.06
CA LYS A 78 -19.28 4.56 -2.17
C LYS A 78 -19.18 5.17 -0.75
N ALA A 79 -19.97 6.19 -0.40
CA ALA A 79 -19.82 6.88 0.88
C ALA A 79 -21.10 7.63 1.35
N PRO A 80 -21.32 7.77 2.67
CA PRO A 80 -22.39 8.61 3.20
C PRO A 80 -22.13 10.11 2.96
N ARG A 81 -23.19 10.91 2.81
CA ARG A 81 -23.08 12.39 2.73
C ARG A 81 -23.04 13.09 4.08
N TRP A 82 -23.40 12.37 5.15
CA TRP A 82 -23.54 12.87 6.51
C TRP A 82 -22.34 12.56 7.42
N ALA A 83 -21.28 11.96 6.88
CA ALA A 83 -20.05 11.68 7.62
C ALA A 83 -18.79 11.97 6.80
N ILE A 84 -17.74 12.40 7.48
CA ILE A 84 -16.43 12.64 6.87
C ILE A 84 -15.30 12.21 7.82
N ALA A 85 -14.28 11.57 7.25
CA ALA A 85 -13.04 11.28 7.96
C ALA A 85 -12.07 12.46 7.80
N HIS A 86 -11.75 13.12 8.90
CA HIS A 86 -10.73 14.16 8.97
C HIS A 86 -9.42 13.53 9.44
N LYS A 87 -8.57 13.17 8.47
CA LYS A 87 -7.28 12.49 8.73
C LYS A 87 -6.28 13.42 9.40
N PHE A 88 -5.48 12.87 10.30
CA PHE A 88 -4.32 13.54 10.87
C PHE A 88 -3.23 13.75 9.82
N PRO A 89 -2.29 14.68 10.06
CA PRO A 89 -1.07 14.72 9.28
C PRO A 89 -0.40 13.34 9.37
N ALA A 90 0.05 12.85 8.22
CA ALA A 90 0.84 11.63 8.16
C ALA A 90 2.05 11.79 9.09
N GLN A 91 2.38 10.75 9.85
CA GLN A 91 3.59 10.80 10.65
C GLN A 91 4.79 10.85 9.72
N GLU A 92 5.68 11.80 9.97
CA GLU A 92 6.92 11.97 9.22
C GLU A 92 8.09 11.62 10.14
N ALA A 93 9.12 10.98 9.59
CA ALA A 93 10.38 10.74 10.29
C ALA A 93 11.56 11.07 9.37
N SER A 94 12.66 11.55 9.95
CA SER A 94 13.92 11.75 9.23
C SER A 94 14.77 10.48 9.25
N THR A 95 15.33 10.09 8.11
CA THR A 95 16.29 8.99 8.03
C THR A 95 17.33 9.22 6.93
N LYS A 96 18.37 8.39 6.87
CA LYS A 96 19.40 8.44 5.82
C LYS A 96 18.95 7.62 4.60
N LEU A 97 19.06 8.20 3.41
CA LEU A 97 18.96 7.49 2.14
C LEU A 97 20.28 6.78 1.87
N LEU A 98 20.27 5.45 1.96
CA LEU A 98 21.47 4.62 1.82
C LEU A 98 21.80 4.32 0.37
N ASP A 99 20.78 4.06 -0.45
CA ASP A 99 20.94 3.69 -1.85
C ASP A 99 19.61 3.90 -2.61
N ILE A 100 19.64 3.84 -3.94
CA ILE A 100 18.45 3.81 -4.78
C ILE A 100 18.52 2.56 -5.67
N GLU A 101 17.61 1.63 -5.40
CA GLU A 101 17.46 0.41 -6.19
C GLU A 101 16.45 0.64 -7.33
N VAL A 102 16.62 -0.08 -8.45
CA VAL A 102 15.75 0.03 -9.61
C VAL A 102 14.91 -1.23 -9.76
N GLN A 103 13.59 -1.08 -9.77
CA GLN A 103 12.65 -2.17 -10.00
C GLN A 103 12.07 -2.09 -11.40
N VAL A 104 11.89 -3.25 -12.03
CA VAL A 104 11.26 -3.38 -13.36
C VAL A 104 9.86 -3.95 -13.16
N GLY A 105 8.85 -3.14 -13.42
CA GLY A 105 7.44 -3.52 -13.31
C GLY A 105 6.97 -4.40 -14.47
N ARG A 106 5.74 -4.92 -14.34
CA ARG A 106 5.08 -5.77 -15.34
C ARG A 106 5.10 -5.21 -16.76
N THR A 107 4.81 -3.92 -16.91
CA THR A 107 4.74 -3.23 -18.21
C THR A 107 6.10 -2.62 -18.61
N GLY A 108 7.19 -3.10 -18.02
CA GLY A 108 8.53 -2.57 -18.22
C GLY A 108 8.84 -1.29 -17.47
N ALA A 109 7.91 -0.72 -16.68
CA ALA A 109 8.13 0.50 -15.91
C ALA A 109 9.39 0.39 -15.03
N ILE A 110 10.31 1.33 -15.19
CA ILE A 110 11.54 1.42 -14.41
C ILE A 110 11.28 2.35 -13.23
N THR A 111 11.09 1.76 -12.05
CA THR A 111 10.71 2.49 -10.85
C THR A 111 11.89 2.56 -9.88
N PRO A 112 12.39 3.76 -9.55
CA PRO A 112 13.40 3.92 -8.52
C PRO A 112 12.77 3.74 -7.12
N VAL A 113 13.46 3.03 -6.25
CA VAL A 113 13.04 2.74 -4.87
C VAL A 113 14.18 3.12 -3.93
N ALA A 114 13.88 4.01 -3.01
CA ALA A 114 14.82 4.43 -1.99
C ALA A 114 15.04 3.31 -0.97
N LYS A 115 16.31 2.99 -0.69
CA LYS A 115 16.74 2.14 0.42
C LYS A 115 17.15 3.03 1.59
N LEU A 116 16.48 2.89 2.71
CA LEU A 116 16.59 3.79 3.85
C LEU A 116 17.26 3.09 5.02
N ALA A 117 17.99 3.86 5.84
CA ALA A 117 18.30 3.41 7.19
C ALA A 117 16.97 3.15 7.92
N PRO A 118 16.80 1.99 8.60
CA PRO A 118 15.54 1.65 9.24
C PRO A 118 15.04 2.72 10.20
N VAL A 119 13.80 3.16 10.03
CA VAL A 119 13.20 4.24 10.83
C VAL A 119 11.75 3.90 11.18
N ASN A 120 11.29 4.21 12.39
CA ASN A 120 9.90 4.03 12.78
C ASN A 120 9.04 5.19 12.26
N VAL A 121 7.97 4.88 11.51
CA VAL A 121 7.00 5.85 10.97
C VAL A 121 5.59 5.33 11.25
N GLY A 122 4.91 5.89 12.25
CA GLY A 122 3.57 5.40 12.62
C GLY A 122 3.58 3.95 13.06
N GLY A 123 4.45 3.61 14.03
CA GLY A 123 4.51 2.28 14.65
C GLY A 123 5.24 1.22 13.82
N VAL A 124 5.41 1.44 12.50
CA VAL A 124 6.03 0.49 11.58
C VAL A 124 7.45 0.91 11.21
N THR A 125 8.38 -0.05 11.19
CA THR A 125 9.73 0.17 10.68
C THR A 125 9.72 0.22 9.16
N VAL A 126 10.09 1.38 8.61
CA VAL A 126 10.25 1.63 7.18
C VAL A 126 11.74 1.53 6.82
N SER A 127 12.03 0.71 5.81
CA SER A 127 13.38 0.57 5.21
C SER A 127 13.41 0.86 3.71
N HIS A 128 12.24 1.01 3.08
CA HIS A 128 12.11 1.31 1.66
C HIS A 128 11.01 2.34 1.44
N ALA A 129 11.19 3.23 0.46
CA ALA A 129 10.19 4.20 0.06
C ALA A 129 10.17 4.37 -1.47
N THR A 130 8.99 4.63 -2.04
CA THR A 130 8.89 4.93 -3.47
C THR A 130 9.50 6.30 -3.77
N LEU A 131 10.21 6.40 -4.90
CA LEU A 131 10.65 7.65 -5.50
C LEU A 131 9.80 8.04 -6.71
N HIS A 132 8.80 7.23 -7.07
CA HIS A 132 7.89 7.39 -8.20
C HIS A 132 8.57 7.30 -9.57
N ASN A 133 9.45 8.24 -9.94
CA ASN A 133 10.14 8.31 -11.23
C ASN A 133 11.35 9.28 -11.17
N GLN A 134 12.10 9.40 -12.27
CA GLN A 134 13.25 10.31 -12.34
C GLN A 134 12.86 11.77 -12.16
N ASP A 135 11.74 12.22 -12.73
CA ASP A 135 11.31 13.63 -12.62
C ASP A 135 11.08 14.03 -11.16
N GLU A 136 10.56 13.12 -10.33
CA GLU A 136 10.33 13.38 -8.91
C GLU A 136 11.64 13.39 -8.09
N ILE A 137 12.63 12.57 -8.48
CA ILE A 137 14.00 12.61 -7.93
C ILE A 137 14.62 13.98 -8.23
N ASP A 138 14.54 14.43 -9.48
CA ASP A 138 15.11 15.69 -9.93
C ASP A 138 14.40 16.89 -9.28
N ARG A 139 13.06 16.87 -9.25
CA ARG A 139 12.24 17.94 -8.65
C ARG A 139 12.54 18.15 -7.16
N LYS A 140 12.82 17.08 -6.43
CA LYS A 140 13.17 17.13 -5.01
C LYS A 140 14.69 17.18 -4.76
N ASP A 141 15.50 17.14 -5.82
CA ASP A 141 16.96 17.02 -5.78
C ASP A 141 17.42 15.91 -4.81
N ILE A 142 16.84 14.71 -4.94
CA ILE A 142 17.14 13.58 -4.05
C ILE A 142 18.47 12.94 -4.46
N ARG A 143 19.37 12.77 -3.48
CA ARG A 143 20.70 12.17 -3.69
C ARG A 143 20.95 11.05 -2.70
N ILE A 144 21.67 10.03 -3.13
CA ILE A 144 22.17 8.98 -2.24
C ILE A 144 23.02 9.65 -1.14
N ASN A 145 22.93 9.13 0.09
CA ASN A 145 23.48 9.69 1.34
C ASN A 145 22.75 10.90 1.93
N ASP A 146 21.71 11.44 1.29
CA ASP A 146 20.91 12.51 1.88
C ASP A 146 20.20 12.09 3.17
N THR A 147 19.97 13.06 4.06
CA THR A 147 18.95 12.92 5.10
C THR A 147 17.60 13.33 4.52
N VAL A 148 16.63 12.43 4.56
CA VAL A 148 15.31 12.59 3.94
C VAL A 148 14.20 12.51 4.96
N ILE A 149 13.11 13.23 4.72
CA ILE A 149 11.87 13.09 5.46
C ILE A 149 10.98 12.08 4.75
N VAL A 150 10.54 11.05 5.48
CA VAL A 150 9.74 9.94 4.98
C VAL A 150 8.41 9.92 5.71
N ARG A 151 7.33 9.63 4.99
CA ARG A 151 5.99 9.45 5.55
C ARG A 151 5.29 8.26 4.92
N ARG A 152 4.22 7.78 5.55
CA ARG A 152 3.31 6.78 4.96
C ARG A 152 2.13 7.48 4.30
N ALA A 153 2.05 7.45 2.97
CA ALA A 153 0.90 7.94 2.22
C ALA A 153 -0.30 7.01 2.45
N GLY A 154 -1.42 7.59 2.89
CA GLY A 154 -2.64 6.84 3.21
C GLY A 154 -2.45 5.72 4.22
N ASP A 155 -1.45 5.85 5.11
CA ASP A 155 -1.02 4.86 6.10
C ASP A 155 -0.55 3.51 5.50
N VAL A 156 -0.21 3.43 4.21
CA VAL A 156 0.22 2.15 3.60
C VAL A 156 1.57 2.25 2.91
N ILE A 157 1.76 3.21 2.01
CA ILE A 157 2.93 3.23 1.11
C ILE A 157 3.92 4.30 1.60
N PRO A 158 5.17 3.92 1.99
CA PRO A 158 6.17 4.92 2.35
C PRO A 158 6.67 5.70 1.14
N GLU A 159 6.77 7.02 1.27
CA GLU A 159 7.30 7.93 0.27
C GLU A 159 8.24 8.97 0.88
N ILE A 160 9.20 9.45 0.09
CA ILE A 160 10.05 10.58 0.48
C ILE A 160 9.29 11.88 0.24
N VAL A 161 9.14 12.71 1.28
CA VAL A 161 8.48 14.01 1.23
C VAL A 161 9.42 15.08 0.70
N LYS A 162 10.60 15.17 1.31
CA LYS A 162 11.64 16.17 0.99
C LYS A 162 13.01 15.73 1.49
N VAL A 163 14.04 16.36 0.94
CA VAL A 163 15.41 16.30 1.48
C VAL A 163 15.61 17.40 2.52
N LEU A 164 16.37 17.10 3.58
CA LEU A 164 16.90 18.10 4.51
C LEU A 164 18.22 18.63 3.95
N ILE A 165 18.14 19.63 3.06
CA ILE A 165 19.28 20.18 2.32
C ILE A 165 20.35 20.73 3.27
N GLU A 166 19.94 21.30 4.40
CA GLU A 166 20.83 21.80 5.46
C GLU A 166 21.68 20.71 6.13
N LYS A 167 21.29 19.44 5.97
CA LYS A 167 22.04 18.26 6.45
C LYS A 167 22.73 17.50 5.32
N ARG A 168 22.77 18.04 4.11
CA ARG A 168 23.38 17.37 2.96
C ARG A 168 24.88 17.23 3.18
N SER A 169 25.34 15.98 3.09
CA SER A 169 26.75 15.66 3.18
C SER A 169 27.46 15.91 1.85
N SER A 170 28.77 16.17 1.91
CA SER A 170 29.63 16.36 0.74
C SER A 170 29.81 15.10 -0.10
N ASP A 171 29.53 13.92 0.46
CA ASP A 171 29.52 12.61 -0.21
C ASP A 171 28.17 12.26 -0.86
N SER A 172 27.25 13.24 -0.96
CA SER A 172 25.96 13.02 -1.62
C SER A 172 26.11 12.81 -3.14
N GLN A 173 25.41 11.81 -3.67
CA GLN A 173 25.53 11.41 -5.08
C GLN A 173 24.18 11.54 -5.80
N SER A 174 24.16 12.30 -6.90
CA SER A 174 22.99 12.37 -7.78
C SER A 174 22.69 10.99 -8.38
N PHE A 175 21.41 10.70 -8.56
CA PHE A 175 20.96 9.44 -9.14
C PHE A 175 20.28 9.68 -10.49
N ILE A 176 20.63 8.85 -11.48
CA ILE A 176 20.01 8.83 -12.80
C ILE A 176 19.59 7.39 -13.08
N LEU A 177 18.36 7.21 -13.57
CA LEU A 177 17.88 5.92 -14.04
C LEU A 177 18.84 5.33 -15.10
N PRO A 178 19.06 4.01 -15.08
CA PRO A 178 19.97 3.38 -16.02
C PRO A 178 19.39 3.42 -17.44
N GLU A 179 20.26 3.64 -18.42
CA GLU A 179 19.90 3.58 -19.85
C GLU A 179 19.60 2.15 -20.32
N GLN A 180 20.07 1.15 -19.56
CA GLN A 180 19.87 -0.26 -19.83
C GLN A 180 19.12 -0.93 -18.68
N CYS A 181 18.18 -1.81 -19.02
CA CYS A 181 17.35 -2.49 -18.04
C CYS A 181 18.22 -3.40 -17.15
N PRO A 182 18.17 -3.27 -15.82
CA PRO A 182 19.01 -4.09 -14.93
C PRO A 182 18.64 -5.58 -14.96
N ALA A 183 17.46 -5.94 -15.48
CA ALA A 183 17.00 -7.31 -15.55
C ALA A 183 17.30 -8.03 -16.88
N CYS A 184 17.45 -7.31 -17.99
CA CYS A 184 17.62 -7.91 -19.32
C CYS A 184 18.57 -7.18 -20.26
N ASN A 185 19.17 -6.07 -19.82
CA ASN A 185 20.09 -5.26 -20.60
C ASN A 185 19.52 -4.76 -21.94
N SER A 186 18.20 -4.61 -22.04
CA SER A 186 17.53 -3.93 -23.15
C SER A 186 17.38 -2.45 -22.84
N ASP A 187 17.27 -1.63 -23.88
CA ASP A 187 17.16 -0.17 -23.76
C ASP A 187 16.00 0.23 -22.84
N VAL A 188 16.29 1.21 -21.98
CA VAL A 188 15.31 1.93 -21.18
C VAL A 188 14.96 3.22 -21.92
N VAL A 189 13.72 3.29 -22.39
CA VAL A 189 13.24 4.43 -23.17
C VAL A 189 12.14 5.14 -22.38
N ARG A 190 12.25 6.46 -22.33
CA ARG A 190 11.20 7.34 -21.84
C ARG A 190 10.58 8.04 -23.06
N VAL A 191 9.32 7.71 -23.34
CA VAL A 191 8.58 8.35 -24.44
C VAL A 191 8.39 9.83 -24.11
N LYS A 192 8.49 10.69 -25.13
CA LYS A 192 8.24 12.12 -24.99
C LYS A 192 6.83 12.32 -24.39
N GLU A 193 6.72 13.16 -23.38
CA GLU A 193 5.48 13.43 -22.59
C GLU A 193 5.12 12.41 -21.50
N GLU A 194 5.83 11.27 -21.40
CA GLU A 194 5.64 10.34 -20.29
C GLU A 194 6.70 10.54 -19.18
N ALA A 195 6.27 10.50 -17.92
CA ALA A 195 7.15 10.54 -16.76
C ALA A 195 7.85 9.20 -16.49
N VAL A 196 7.27 8.09 -16.96
CA VAL A 196 7.73 6.73 -16.65
C VAL A 196 8.64 6.22 -17.77
N ALA A 197 9.91 5.95 -17.44
CA ALA A 197 10.82 5.22 -18.31
C ALA A 197 10.46 3.73 -18.33
N ARG A 198 10.62 3.06 -19.48
CA ARG A 198 10.27 1.64 -19.64
C ARG A 198 11.37 0.84 -20.32
N CYS A 199 11.57 -0.38 -19.85
CA CYS A 199 12.32 -1.42 -20.54
C CYS A 199 11.60 -1.83 -21.83
N THR A 200 12.32 -1.77 -22.95
CA THR A 200 11.85 -2.19 -24.28
C THR A 200 11.87 -3.70 -24.50
N GLY A 201 12.51 -4.47 -23.60
CA GLY A 201 12.72 -5.91 -23.75
C GLY A 201 11.45 -6.78 -23.72
N GLY A 202 10.30 -6.22 -23.36
CA GLY A 202 8.99 -6.89 -23.41
C GLY A 202 9.02 -8.32 -22.82
N LEU A 203 8.63 -9.31 -23.62
CA LEU A 203 8.59 -10.73 -23.22
C LEU A 203 9.96 -11.37 -22.99
N ILE A 204 11.04 -10.79 -23.53
CA ILE A 204 12.42 -11.28 -23.30
C ILE A 204 12.88 -10.86 -21.90
N CYS A 205 12.36 -9.77 -21.36
CA CYS A 205 12.71 -9.31 -20.02
C CYS A 205 12.17 -10.28 -18.95
N PRO A 206 13.03 -10.94 -18.15
CA PRO A 206 12.59 -11.91 -17.16
C PRO A 206 11.77 -11.24 -16.06
N ALA A 207 12.10 -9.99 -15.69
CA ALA A 207 11.32 -9.24 -14.70
C ALA A 207 9.89 -8.94 -15.19
N GLN A 208 9.73 -8.49 -16.44
CA GLN A 208 8.40 -8.26 -17.03
C GLN A 208 7.59 -9.56 -17.10
N ARG A 209 8.21 -10.64 -17.58
CA ARG A 209 7.60 -11.97 -17.68
C ARG A 209 7.14 -12.48 -16.31
N GLN A 210 8.01 -12.44 -15.31
CA GLN A 210 7.70 -12.88 -13.96
C GLN A 210 6.55 -12.05 -13.36
N GLN A 211 6.59 -10.72 -13.49
CA GLN A 211 5.52 -9.84 -13.01
C GLN A 211 4.21 -10.04 -13.77
N ALA A 212 4.26 -10.37 -15.06
CA ALA A 212 3.08 -10.69 -15.87
C ALA A 212 2.42 -11.99 -15.41
N LEU A 213 3.22 -13.03 -15.15
CA LEU A 213 2.74 -14.30 -14.58
C LEU A 213 2.17 -14.11 -13.18
N GLN A 214 2.82 -13.32 -12.33
CA GLN A 214 2.31 -12.99 -10.99
C GLN A 214 0.97 -12.25 -11.06
N HIS A 215 0.80 -11.35 -12.03
CA HIS A 215 -0.48 -10.69 -12.23
C HIS A 215 -1.54 -11.67 -12.76
N PHE A 216 -1.18 -12.54 -13.71
CA PHE A 216 -2.10 -13.51 -14.32
C PHE A 216 -2.75 -14.40 -13.27
N VAL A 217 -1.96 -14.90 -12.30
CA VAL A 217 -2.47 -15.76 -11.20
C VAL A 217 -3.11 -14.98 -10.05
N SER A 218 -3.09 -13.65 -10.08
CA SER A 218 -3.61 -12.83 -8.98
C SER A 218 -5.13 -12.92 -8.85
N ARG A 219 -5.63 -12.59 -7.66
CA ARG A 219 -7.06 -12.57 -7.34
C ARG A 219 -7.94 -11.69 -8.23
N GLN A 220 -7.35 -10.67 -8.87
CA GLN A 220 -8.05 -9.78 -9.79
C GLN A 220 -8.00 -10.25 -11.25
N ALA A 221 -7.34 -11.37 -11.52
CA ALA A 221 -7.19 -11.96 -12.85
C ALA A 221 -7.76 -13.39 -12.84
N MET A 222 -6.93 -14.43 -12.95
CA MET A 222 -7.39 -15.82 -12.96
C MET A 222 -7.63 -16.41 -11.57
N ASP A 223 -7.25 -15.72 -10.49
CA ASP A 223 -7.49 -16.12 -9.09
C ASP A 223 -7.02 -17.55 -8.78
N ILE A 224 -5.78 -17.89 -9.17
CA ILE A 224 -5.23 -19.23 -8.97
C ILE A 224 -4.58 -19.32 -7.59
N ASP A 225 -5.35 -19.81 -6.63
CA ASP A 225 -4.90 -20.04 -5.26
C ASP A 225 -3.68 -20.98 -5.20
N GLY A 226 -2.70 -20.64 -4.35
CA GLY A 226 -1.48 -21.42 -4.16
C GLY A 226 -0.33 -21.06 -5.11
N LEU A 227 -0.57 -20.41 -6.25
CA LEU A 227 0.49 -19.85 -7.12
C LEU A 227 0.96 -18.47 -6.63
N GLY A 228 1.56 -18.45 -5.43
CA GLY A 228 2.08 -17.22 -4.82
C GLY A 228 3.34 -16.66 -5.51
N LYS A 229 3.70 -15.42 -5.14
CA LYS A 229 4.88 -14.68 -5.66
C LYS A 229 6.15 -15.53 -5.70
N GLN A 230 6.47 -16.22 -4.60
CA GLN A 230 7.70 -17.02 -4.46
C GLN A 230 7.68 -18.27 -5.35
N LEU A 231 6.53 -18.94 -5.47
CA LEU A 231 6.40 -20.11 -6.33
C LEU A 231 6.55 -19.73 -7.81
N ILE A 232 5.95 -18.60 -8.24
CA ILE A 232 6.17 -18.08 -9.60
C ILE A 232 7.66 -17.75 -9.84
N VAL A 233 8.36 -17.15 -8.87
CA VAL A 233 9.80 -16.88 -8.99
C VAL A 233 10.56 -18.20 -9.20
N GLN A 234 10.29 -19.23 -8.40
CA GLN A 234 10.94 -20.53 -8.54
C GLN A 234 10.63 -21.19 -9.89
N LEU A 235 9.37 -21.18 -10.33
CA LEU A 235 8.95 -21.77 -11.60
C LEU A 235 9.63 -21.09 -12.79
N VAL A 236 9.70 -19.76 -12.80
CA VAL A 236 10.41 -19.00 -13.85
C VAL A 236 11.91 -19.23 -13.78
N THR A 237 12.52 -19.22 -12.59
CA THR A 237 13.97 -19.41 -12.40
C THR A 237 14.43 -20.81 -12.84
N ASN A 238 13.60 -21.83 -12.62
CA ASN A 238 13.88 -23.20 -13.08
C ASN A 238 13.44 -23.45 -14.54
N ASN A 239 13.05 -22.40 -15.29
CA ASN A 239 12.54 -22.48 -16.66
C ASN A 239 11.36 -23.46 -16.84
N LEU A 240 10.56 -23.66 -15.79
CA LEU A 240 9.37 -24.52 -15.83
C LEU A 240 8.18 -23.81 -16.47
N ILE A 241 8.12 -22.47 -16.36
CA ILE A 241 7.12 -21.64 -17.03
C ILE A 241 7.78 -20.41 -17.66
N ASN A 242 7.30 -20.03 -18.83
CA ASN A 242 7.72 -18.84 -19.57
C ASN A 242 6.53 -17.95 -19.96
N ASN A 243 5.35 -18.52 -20.09
CA ASN A 243 4.14 -17.82 -20.47
C ASN A 243 2.93 -18.40 -19.71
N PRO A 244 1.76 -17.73 -19.73
CA PRO A 244 0.58 -18.19 -19.00
C PRO A 244 0.09 -19.60 -19.38
N ALA A 245 0.26 -20.04 -20.62
CA ALA A 245 -0.19 -21.36 -21.06
C ALA A 245 0.62 -22.49 -20.39
N ASP A 246 1.90 -22.25 -20.10
CA ASP A 246 2.78 -23.24 -19.46
C ASP A 246 2.28 -23.61 -18.04
N ILE A 247 1.55 -22.70 -17.38
CA ILE A 247 0.95 -22.94 -16.05
C ILE A 247 0.01 -24.15 -16.11
N TYR A 248 -0.79 -24.26 -17.18
CA TYR A 248 -1.73 -25.37 -17.37
C TYR A 248 -1.06 -26.69 -17.77
N SER A 249 0.24 -26.66 -18.05
CA SER A 249 1.05 -27.84 -18.38
C SER A 249 1.91 -28.32 -17.20
N LEU A 250 1.80 -27.67 -16.03
CA LEU A 250 2.55 -28.05 -14.85
C LEU A 250 2.12 -29.43 -14.34
N THR A 251 3.11 -30.23 -13.98
CA THR A 251 2.89 -31.57 -13.44
C THR A 251 3.13 -31.62 -11.95
N HIS A 252 2.50 -32.59 -11.29
CA HIS A 252 2.68 -32.83 -9.85
C HIS A 252 4.16 -32.97 -9.48
N LYS A 253 4.90 -33.77 -10.25
CA LYS A 253 6.34 -34.01 -10.02
C LYS A 253 7.19 -32.74 -10.12
N GLN A 254 6.86 -31.84 -11.05
CA GLN A 254 7.57 -30.56 -11.18
C GLN A 254 7.31 -29.65 -9.97
N LEU A 255 6.07 -29.61 -9.48
CA LEU A 255 5.69 -28.79 -8.33
C LEU A 255 6.23 -29.36 -7.02
N ALA A 256 6.05 -30.66 -6.77
CA ALA A 256 6.49 -31.33 -5.55
C ALA A 256 8.03 -31.36 -5.40
N GLY A 257 8.77 -31.22 -6.50
CA GLY A 257 10.23 -31.14 -6.50
C GLY A 257 10.80 -29.77 -6.10
N LEU A 258 9.96 -28.74 -5.94
CA LEU A 258 10.40 -27.39 -5.60
C LEU A 258 10.61 -27.20 -4.10
N GLU A 259 11.48 -26.25 -3.74
CA GLU A 259 11.77 -25.95 -2.35
C GLU A 259 10.51 -25.47 -1.62
N ARG A 260 10.20 -26.09 -0.47
CA ARG A 260 9.00 -25.82 0.36
C ARG A 260 7.68 -26.22 -0.32
N MET A 261 7.73 -27.01 -1.38
CA MET A 261 6.58 -27.70 -1.95
C MET A 261 6.61 -29.17 -1.52
N GLY A 262 5.45 -29.71 -1.16
CA GLY A 262 5.25 -31.13 -0.91
C GLY A 262 4.04 -31.62 -1.68
N ASP A 263 3.82 -32.94 -1.71
CA ASP A 263 2.81 -33.58 -2.57
C ASP A 263 1.43 -32.94 -2.42
N LYS A 264 0.97 -32.72 -1.19
CA LYS A 264 -0.34 -32.11 -0.92
C LYS A 264 -0.43 -30.65 -1.43
N SER A 265 0.65 -29.88 -1.34
CA SER A 265 0.66 -28.50 -1.83
C SER A 265 0.67 -28.47 -3.37
N ALA A 266 1.38 -29.42 -4.00
CA ALA A 266 1.36 -29.59 -5.44
C ALA A 266 -0.04 -29.96 -5.95
N ASP A 267 -0.71 -30.92 -5.30
CA ASP A 267 -2.08 -31.32 -5.63
C ASP A 267 -3.05 -30.13 -5.53
N ASN A 268 -2.98 -29.34 -4.46
CA ASN A 268 -3.83 -28.18 -4.27
C ASN A 268 -3.65 -27.14 -5.38
N VAL A 269 -2.40 -26.90 -5.81
CA VAL A 269 -2.11 -25.96 -6.90
C VAL A 269 -2.68 -26.47 -8.23
N LEU A 270 -2.52 -27.75 -8.54
CA LEU A 270 -3.08 -28.33 -9.76
C LEU A 270 -4.61 -28.25 -9.78
N LEU A 271 -5.25 -28.56 -8.66
CA LEU A 271 -6.70 -28.40 -8.50
C LEU A 271 -7.16 -26.94 -8.65
N ALA A 272 -6.34 -25.98 -8.25
CA ALA A 272 -6.64 -24.56 -8.43
C ALA A 272 -6.47 -24.10 -9.89
N ILE A 273 -5.53 -24.70 -10.63
CA ILE A 273 -5.30 -24.41 -12.06
C ILE A 273 -6.46 -24.93 -12.94
N GLU A 274 -7.11 -26.03 -12.54
CA GLU A 274 -8.22 -26.65 -13.28
C GLU A 274 -9.60 -25.98 -13.06
N LYS A 275 -9.71 -25.07 -12.09
CA LYS A 275 -10.96 -24.33 -11.80
C LYS A 275 -11.15 -23.12 -12.71
#